data_AF-Q977N3-F1
#
_entry.id   AF-Q977N3-F1
#
_cell.length_a   1.000
_cell.length_b   1.000
_cell.length_c   1.000
_cell.angle_alpha   90.00
_cell.angle_beta   90.00
_cell.angle_gamma   90.00
#
_symmetry.space_group_name_H-M   'P 1'
#
loop_
_entity.id
_entity.type
_entity.pdbx_description
1 polymer ?
#
loop_
_entity_poly.entity_id
_entity_poly.type
_entity_poly.pdbx_seq_one_letter_code
_entity_poly.pdbx_strand_id
1 'polypeptide(L)'
;MPKGGDYYKCFVHVDDAVGSIIAILEKESFGESFIIADSMPVSFKEFSNFTADQISAKHPGSVPVFLAKAVLGTDLIKLLTTPIKVSNKKILKIYDFKYPNYKDGIKQVVSELKSKNRI
;
A
#
# COMPACT_ATOMS: atom_id res chain seq x y z
N MET A 1 12.06 11.12 -0.49
CA MET A 1 10.59 11.23 -0.44
C MET A 1 10.15 12.66 -0.70
N PRO A 2 9.38 12.92 -1.77
CA PRO A 2 8.72 14.22 -1.97
C PRO A 2 7.87 14.58 -0.75
N LYS A 3 7.79 15.87 -0.38
CA LYS A 3 7.04 16.35 0.80
C LYS A 3 7.36 15.61 2.11
N GLY A 4 8.55 15.03 2.24
CA GLY A 4 8.94 14.24 3.42
C GLY A 4 8.19 12.93 3.62
N GLY A 5 7.35 12.50 2.67
CA GLY A 5 6.50 11.32 2.81
C GLY A 5 5.27 11.53 3.72
N ASP A 6 4.96 12.78 4.07
CA ASP A 6 3.82 13.14 4.92
C ASP A 6 2.52 13.23 4.10
N TYR A 7 2.12 12.09 3.57
CA TYR A 7 0.83 11.90 2.90
C TYR A 7 0.39 10.46 3.10
N TYR A 8 -0.90 10.30 3.38
CA TYR A 8 -1.47 8.98 3.66
C TYR A 8 -1.65 8.16 2.39
N LYS A 9 -1.45 6.86 2.54
CA LYS A 9 -1.80 5.83 1.57
C LYS A 9 -2.58 4.73 2.28
N CYS A 10 -3.40 4.05 1.50
CA CYS A 10 -4.04 2.81 1.90
C CYS A 10 -3.50 1.73 0.95
N PHE A 11 -2.69 0.82 1.48
CA PHE A 11 -2.09 -0.25 0.72
C PHE A 11 -3.00 -1.47 0.76
N VAL A 12 -2.73 -2.48 -0.07
CA VAL A 12 -3.38 -3.78 0.03
C VAL A 12 -2.38 -4.84 -0.38
N HIS A 13 -2.40 -5.99 0.30
CA HIS A 13 -1.62 -7.13 -0.12
C HIS A 13 -2.23 -7.76 -1.39
N VAL A 14 -1.40 -8.28 -2.29
CA VAL A 14 -1.87 -8.84 -3.56
C VAL A 14 -2.85 -9.99 -3.37
N ASP A 15 -2.60 -10.88 -2.41
CA ASP A 15 -3.52 -11.98 -2.06
C ASP A 15 -4.90 -11.46 -1.64
N ASP A 16 -4.95 -10.37 -0.87
CA ASP A 16 -6.23 -9.80 -0.42
C ASP A 16 -6.94 -9.05 -1.55
N ALA A 17 -6.19 -8.46 -2.48
CA ALA A 17 -6.76 -7.86 -3.69
C ALA A 17 -7.43 -8.94 -4.57
N VAL A 18 -6.74 -10.05 -4.79
CA VAL A 18 -7.27 -11.19 -5.56
C VAL A 18 -8.42 -11.86 -4.83
N GLY A 19 -8.27 -12.14 -3.52
CA GLY A 19 -9.32 -12.75 -2.70
C GLY A 19 -10.58 -11.91 -2.64
N SER A 20 -10.45 -10.58 -2.57
CA SER A 20 -11.58 -9.66 -2.65
C SER A 20 -12.32 -9.78 -3.99
N ILE A 21 -11.61 -9.88 -5.11
CA ILE A 21 -12.23 -10.04 -6.44
C ILE A 21 -12.96 -11.38 -6.52
N ILE A 22 -12.35 -12.47 -6.04
CA ILE A 22 -12.98 -13.79 -5.99
C ILE A 22 -14.25 -13.73 -5.14
N ALA A 23 -14.20 -13.14 -3.94
CA ALA A 23 -15.35 -13.01 -3.07
C ALA A 23 -16.48 -12.19 -3.71
N ILE A 24 -16.18 -11.11 -4.43
CA ILE A 24 -17.18 -10.31 -5.16
C ILE A 24 -17.90 -11.17 -6.21
N LEU A 25 -17.16 -12.01 -6.94
CA LEU A 25 -17.73 -12.91 -7.95
C LEU A 25 -18.57 -14.03 -7.30
N GLU A 26 -18.07 -14.67 -6.25
CA GLU A 26 -18.77 -15.75 -5.53
C GLU A 26 -20.04 -15.28 -4.81
N LYS A 27 -20.08 -14.00 -4.40
CA LYS A 27 -21.28 -13.37 -3.81
C LYS A 27 -22.19 -12.71 -4.84
N GLU A 28 -21.89 -12.84 -6.13
CA GLU A 28 -22.68 -12.27 -7.23
C GLU A 28 -22.99 -10.77 -7.03
N SER A 29 -22.07 -10.01 -6.42
CA SER A 29 -22.25 -8.60 -6.07
C SER A 29 -22.05 -7.67 -7.28
N PHE A 30 -22.76 -7.95 -8.37
CA PHE A 30 -22.65 -7.24 -9.63
C PHE A 30 -23.29 -5.85 -9.58
N GLY A 31 -22.77 -4.91 -10.36
CA GLY A 31 -23.24 -3.51 -10.38
C GLY A 31 -22.84 -2.70 -9.15
N GLU A 32 -22.14 -3.31 -8.19
CA GLU A 32 -21.66 -2.65 -6.99
C GLU A 32 -20.20 -2.19 -7.12
N SER A 33 -19.86 -1.11 -6.41
CA SER A 33 -18.46 -0.68 -6.26
C SER A 33 -17.91 -1.06 -4.88
N PHE A 34 -16.65 -1.48 -4.86
CA PHE A 34 -15.91 -1.83 -3.66
C PHE A 34 -14.57 -1.09 -3.63
N ILE A 35 -14.16 -0.65 -2.43
CA ILE A 35 -12.82 -0.14 -2.18
C ILE A 35 -12.03 -1.27 -1.55
N ILE A 36 -10.96 -1.68 -2.23
CA ILE A 36 -10.07 -2.74 -1.79
C ILE A 36 -8.79 -2.08 -1.28
N ALA A 37 -8.68 -2.00 0.05
CA ALA A 37 -7.54 -1.48 0.78
C ALA A 37 -7.47 -2.20 2.13
N ASP A 38 -6.28 -2.28 2.73
CA ASP A 38 -6.10 -2.72 4.10
C ASP A 38 -6.80 -1.77 5.09
N SER A 39 -6.91 -2.21 6.34
CA SER A 39 -7.64 -1.48 7.38
C SER A 39 -6.79 -0.43 8.09
N MET A 40 -5.55 -0.17 7.63
CA MET A 40 -4.58 0.67 8.33
C MET A 40 -3.94 1.73 7.42
N PRO A 41 -4.66 2.83 7.10
CA PRO A 41 -4.07 3.97 6.42
C PRO A 41 -2.79 4.44 7.12
N VAL A 42 -1.73 4.66 6.37
CA VAL A 42 -0.39 4.95 6.90
C VAL A 42 0.27 6.07 6.10
N SER A 43 1.14 6.86 6.73
CA SER A 43 1.96 7.81 5.95
C SER A 43 2.96 7.04 5.06
N PHE A 44 3.29 7.60 3.90
CA PHE A 44 4.29 6.98 3.04
C PHE A 44 5.66 6.87 3.73
N LYS A 45 6.00 7.82 4.60
CA LYS A 45 7.20 7.79 5.43
C LYS A 45 7.23 6.58 6.37
N GLU A 46 6.17 6.36 7.15
CA GLU A 46 6.10 5.24 8.09
C GLU A 46 6.14 3.89 7.36
N PHE A 47 5.40 3.76 6.26
CA PHE A 47 5.45 2.57 5.42
C PHE A 47 6.86 2.27 4.91
N SER A 48 7.54 3.30 4.39
CA SER A 48 8.89 3.15 3.83
C SER A 48 9.93 2.82 4.90
N ASN A 49 9.84 3.46 6.08
CA ASN A 49 10.73 3.17 7.21
C ASN A 49 10.53 1.76 7.73
N PHE A 50 9.28 1.34 7.95
CA PHE A 50 8.97 -0.02 8.39
C PHE A 50 9.53 -1.07 7.41
N THR A 51 9.37 -0.82 6.11
CA THR A 51 9.92 -1.71 5.06
C THR A 51 11.44 -1.76 5.12
N ALA A 52 12.11 -0.62 5.28
CA ALA A 52 13.57 -0.55 5.42
C ALA A 52 14.06 -1.34 6.65
N ASP A 53 13.35 -1.25 7.77
CA ASP A 53 13.67 -2.01 8.99
C ASP A 53 13.61 -3.53 8.75
N GLN A 54 12.60 -4.03 8.01
CA GLN A 54 12.44 -5.46 7.73
C GLN A 54 13.58 -6.04 6.85
N ILE A 55 14.22 -5.20 6.05
CA ILE A 55 15.33 -5.57 5.17
C ILE A 55 16.70 -5.07 5.67
N SER A 56 16.76 -4.54 6.89
CA SER A 56 17.99 -3.99 7.49
C SER A 56 18.67 -2.90 6.65
N ALA A 57 17.87 -2.10 5.93
CA ALA A 57 18.34 -0.98 5.13
C ALA A 57 18.21 0.36 5.88
N LYS A 58 18.94 1.38 5.41
CA LYS A 58 18.80 2.75 5.91
C LYS A 58 17.43 3.32 5.55
N HIS A 59 16.87 4.14 6.45
CA HIS A 59 15.62 4.84 6.18
C HIS A 59 15.77 5.84 5.02
N PRO A 60 14.81 5.92 4.10
CA PRO A 60 14.87 6.85 2.99
C PRO A 60 14.71 8.31 3.45
N GLY A 61 15.54 9.20 2.90
CA GLY A 61 15.49 10.64 3.18
C GLY A 61 14.42 11.40 2.39
N SER A 62 14.32 12.71 2.60
CA SER A 62 13.42 13.61 1.88
C SER A 62 14.03 14.12 0.56
N VAL A 63 13.20 14.44 -0.42
CA VAL A 63 13.63 15.06 -1.70
C VAL A 63 12.85 16.36 -1.90
N PRO A 64 13.50 17.49 -2.22
CA PRO A 64 12.81 18.73 -2.56
C PRO A 64 11.81 18.54 -3.70
N VAL A 65 10.62 19.13 -3.57
CA VAL A 65 9.51 18.88 -4.51
C VAL A 65 9.84 19.35 -5.94
N PHE A 66 10.56 20.45 -6.10
CA PHE A 66 10.92 20.96 -7.43
C PHE A 66 11.84 19.96 -8.18
N LEU A 67 12.80 19.35 -7.48
CA LEU A 67 13.69 18.35 -8.05
C LEU A 67 12.92 17.09 -8.42
N ALA A 68 11.99 16.66 -7.56
CA ALA A 68 11.13 15.52 -7.84
C ALA A 68 10.25 15.76 -9.08
N LYS A 69 9.71 16.98 -9.26
CA LYS A 69 8.93 17.36 -10.44
C LYS A 69 9.76 17.41 -11.72
N ALA A 70 11.02 17.85 -11.65
CA ALA A 70 11.91 17.87 -12.81
C ALA A 70 12.20 16.47 -13.36
N VAL A 71 12.28 15.47 -12.49
CA VAL A 71 12.56 14.07 -12.88
C VAL A 71 11.29 13.31 -13.27
N LEU A 72 10.23 13.41 -12.48
CA LEU A 72 9.04 12.57 -12.61
C LEU A 72 7.86 13.27 -13.32
N GLY A 73 7.98 14.57 -13.58
CA GLY A 73 6.89 15.39 -14.09
C GLY A 73 5.92 15.83 -13.00
N THR A 74 5.24 16.96 -13.25
CA THR A 74 4.35 17.59 -12.26
C THR A 74 3.13 16.72 -11.93
N ASP A 75 2.51 16.10 -12.92
CA ASP A 75 1.27 15.34 -12.73
C ASP A 75 1.50 14.05 -11.95
N LEU A 76 2.59 13.32 -12.26
CA LEU A 76 2.95 12.12 -11.52
C LEU A 76 3.30 12.43 -10.06
N ILE A 77 4.06 13.51 -9.80
CA ILE A 77 4.33 13.95 -8.42
C ILE A 77 3.04 14.34 -7.69
N LYS A 78 2.13 15.04 -8.37
CA LYS A 78 0.83 15.39 -7.79
C LYS A 78 0.07 14.10 -7.43
N LEU A 79 -0.08 13.16 -8.37
CA LEU A 79 -0.74 11.88 -8.15
C LEU A 79 -0.12 11.08 -6.99
N LEU A 80 1.20 10.89 -7.00
CA LEU A 80 1.91 10.12 -5.97
C LEU A 80 1.79 10.76 -4.58
N THR A 81 1.78 12.10 -4.50
CA THR A 81 1.72 12.82 -3.21
C THR A 81 0.30 13.21 -2.78
N THR A 82 -0.73 12.86 -3.56
CA THR A 82 -2.13 13.01 -3.13
C THR A 82 -2.41 12.06 -1.97
N PRO A 83 -2.86 12.57 -0.81
CA PRO A 83 -3.26 11.73 0.31
C PRO A 83 -4.50 10.91 -0.04
N ILE A 84 -4.48 9.63 0.32
CA ILE A 84 -5.60 8.71 0.18
C ILE A 84 -5.93 8.17 1.56
N LYS A 85 -7.19 8.37 1.99
CA LYS A 85 -7.78 7.76 3.19
C LYS A 85 -9.15 7.25 2.79
N VAL A 86 -9.31 5.94 2.83
CA VAL A 86 -10.55 5.27 2.38
C VAL A 86 -11.00 4.25 3.41
N SER A 87 -12.26 3.84 3.29
CA SER A 87 -12.88 2.81 4.14
C SER A 87 -13.11 1.55 3.32
N ASN A 88 -12.66 0.41 3.84
CA ASN A 88 -12.86 -0.93 3.27
C ASN A 88 -14.03 -1.69 3.91
N LYS A 89 -14.85 -1.01 4.75
CA LYS A 89 -15.96 -1.65 5.49
C LYS A 89 -16.91 -2.48 4.63
N LYS A 90 -17.08 -2.12 3.35
CA LYS A 90 -17.98 -2.84 2.45
C LYS A 90 -17.41 -4.21 2.04
N ILE A 91 -16.12 -4.27 1.67
CA ILE A 91 -15.50 -5.53 1.25
C ILE A 91 -15.31 -6.48 2.43
N LEU A 92 -15.01 -5.96 3.63
CA LEU A 92 -14.89 -6.75 4.86
C LEU A 92 -16.18 -7.45 5.31
N LYS A 93 -17.33 -7.17 4.69
CA LYS A 93 -18.57 -7.92 4.94
C LYS A 93 -18.62 -9.26 4.23
N ILE A 94 -17.81 -9.42 3.18
CA ILE A 94 -17.84 -10.59 2.29
C ILE A 94 -16.49 -11.28 2.14
N TYR A 95 -15.41 -10.67 2.63
CA TYR A 95 -14.07 -11.22 2.56
C TYR A 95 -13.24 -10.84 3.80
N ASP A 96 -12.71 -11.85 4.48
CA ASP A 96 -11.77 -11.67 5.60
C ASP A 96 -10.33 -11.61 5.06
N PHE A 97 -9.67 -10.49 5.29
CA PHE A 97 -8.32 -10.25 4.77
C PHE A 97 -7.31 -11.15 5.49
N LYS A 98 -6.47 -11.82 4.70
CA LYS A 98 -5.32 -12.60 5.16
C LYS A 98 -4.21 -11.69 5.70
N TYR A 99 -4.06 -10.49 5.16
CA TYR A 99 -3.11 -9.46 5.62
C TYR A 99 -3.85 -8.15 5.92
N PRO A 100 -4.47 -8.03 7.11
CA PRO A 100 -5.39 -6.92 7.44
C PRO A 100 -4.70 -5.56 7.57
N ASN A 101 -3.35 -5.53 7.58
CA ASN A 101 -2.55 -4.31 7.62
C ASN A 101 -1.23 -4.49 6.85
N TYR A 102 -0.65 -3.37 6.42
CA TYR A 102 0.61 -3.35 5.67
C TYR A 102 1.79 -4.03 6.39
N LYS A 103 1.83 -4.07 7.73
CA LYS A 103 2.96 -4.68 8.45
C LYS A 103 2.99 -6.19 8.24
N ASP A 104 1.84 -6.83 8.28
CA ASP A 104 1.72 -8.27 8.04
C ASP A 104 2.05 -8.60 6.59
N GLY A 105 1.53 -7.81 5.64
CA GLY A 105 1.86 -7.95 4.22
C GLY A 105 3.35 -7.78 3.94
N ILE A 106 4.00 -6.74 4.45
CA ILE A 106 5.43 -6.51 4.26
C ILE A 106 6.28 -7.63 4.88
N LYS A 107 5.94 -8.11 6.09
CA LYS A 107 6.64 -9.24 6.71
C LYS A 107 6.58 -10.48 5.84
N GLN A 108 5.41 -10.79 5.27
CA GLN A 108 5.28 -11.94 4.37
C GLN A 108 6.10 -11.74 3.09
N VAL A 109 5.98 -10.60 2.42
CA VAL A 109 6.71 -10.34 1.16
C VAL A 109 8.21 -10.39 1.38
N VAL A 110 8.72 -9.82 2.49
CA VAL A 110 10.15 -9.86 2.83
C VAL A 110 10.60 -11.29 3.10
N SER A 111 9.80 -12.09 3.80
CA SER A 111 10.09 -13.52 4.02
C SER A 111 10.19 -14.29 2.70
N GLU A 112 9.26 -14.03 1.78
CA GLU A 112 9.25 -14.65 0.45
C GLU A 112 10.45 -14.22 -0.42
N LEU A 113 10.84 -12.95 -0.36
CA LEU A 113 12.01 -12.47 -1.10
C LEU A 113 13.30 -13.07 -0.56
N LYS A 114 13.44 -13.21 0.76
CA LYS A 114 14.59 -13.86 1.40
C LYS A 114 14.67 -15.35 1.04
N SER A 115 13.55 -16.07 1.08
CA SER A 115 13.55 -17.50 0.72
C SER A 115 13.90 -17.75 -0.75
N LYS A 116 13.67 -16.76 -1.62
CA LYS A 116 14.04 -16.78 -3.05
C LYS A 116 15.42 -16.16 -3.33
N ASN A 117 16.21 -15.81 -2.31
CA ASN A 117 17.50 -15.12 -2.43
C ASN A 117 17.44 -13.86 -3.32
N ARG A 118 16.35 -13.09 -3.23
CA ARG A 118 16.15 -11.85 -4.01
C ARG A 118 16.52 -10.59 -3.22
N ILE A 119 16.68 -10.71 -1.90
CA ILE A 119 17.20 -9.74 -0.93
C ILE A 119 17.92 -10.47 0.19
#